data_AF-A0A3B4FXI1-F1
#
_entry.id   AF-A0A3B4FXI1-F1
#
_cell.length_a   1.000
_cell.length_b   1.000
_cell.length_c   1.000
_cell.angle_alpha   90.00
_cell.angle_beta   90.00
_cell.angle_gamma   90.00
#
_symmetry.space_group_name_H-M   'P 1'
#
loop_
_entity.id
_entity.type
_entity.pdbx_description
1 polymer ?
#
loop_
_entity_poly.entity_id
_entity_poly.type
_entity_poly.pdbx_seq_one_letter_code
_entity_poly.pdbx_strand_id
1 'polypeptide(L)'
;VSRPAAWRHRPISFLCYILSVSTLRPLACRVALYRSFPTRLLSRAWGRLNGVELPTWLRKPIYSLYIWTFGVNMQEAAVEDLHHYRNLGEFFRRRLKPAVRPLCASSCLTSPADGRILHFGRVKNSEVEQVKGVTYSLEHFLGPQKRRCKGKTRPPPCNGDHMYNSRSVVL
;
A
#
# COMPACT_ATOMS: atom_id res chain seq x y z
N VAL A 1 52.52 43.04 34.11
CA VAL A 1 51.86 42.68 32.84
C VAL A 1 50.91 41.52 33.12
N SER A 2 49.62 41.76 32.89
CA SER A 2 48.53 40.78 32.67
C SER A 2 48.01 39.94 33.86
N ARG A 3 46.79 40.28 34.32
CA ARG A 3 45.87 39.41 35.07
C ARG A 3 45.08 38.53 34.08
N PRO A 4 44.71 37.26 34.37
CA PRO A 4 43.63 36.59 33.67
C PRO A 4 42.33 36.62 34.48
N ALA A 5 41.25 36.92 33.77
CA ALA A 5 39.91 37.16 34.28
C ALA A 5 39.15 35.86 34.59
N ALA A 6 38.42 35.87 35.71
CA ALA A 6 37.40 34.88 36.02
C ALA A 6 36.03 35.45 35.65
N TRP A 7 35.37 34.98 34.59
CA TRP A 7 33.90 34.97 34.53
C TRP A 7 33.28 34.16 33.38
N ARG A 8 32.19 33.45 33.73
CA ARG A 8 30.98 33.10 32.96
C ARG A 8 31.06 32.14 31.76
N HIS A 9 30.84 30.86 32.04
CA HIS A 9 30.47 29.85 31.03
C HIS A 9 29.08 29.20 31.21
N ARG A 10 28.15 29.82 31.97
CA ARG A 10 26.86 29.17 32.30
C ARG A 10 25.63 29.41 31.39
N PRO A 11 25.55 30.38 30.45
CA PRO A 11 24.35 30.51 29.63
C PRO A 11 24.39 29.73 28.30
N ILE A 12 25.58 29.47 27.74
CA ILE A 12 25.71 28.87 26.38
C ILE A 12 25.37 27.37 26.40
N SER A 13 25.75 26.64 27.45
CA SER A 13 25.42 25.22 27.60
C SER A 13 23.91 24.99 27.77
N PHE A 14 23.22 25.86 28.50
CA PHE A 14 21.76 25.83 28.62
C PHE A 14 21.06 26.11 27.29
N LEU A 15 21.56 27.09 26.52
CA LEU A 15 21.01 27.41 25.21
C LEU A 15 21.17 26.25 24.21
N CYS A 16 22.34 25.60 24.19
CA CYS A 16 22.60 24.41 23.38
C CYS A 16 21.74 23.21 23.79
N TYR A 17 21.49 23.04 25.10
CA TYR A 17 20.61 21.97 25.60
C TYR A 17 19.14 22.21 25.21
N ILE A 18 18.65 23.45 25.30
CA ILE A 18 17.29 23.81 24.88
C ILE A 18 17.11 23.70 23.35
N LEU A 19 18.13 24.08 22.56
CA LEU A 19 18.13 23.90 21.09
C LEU A 19 18.21 22.42 20.67
N SER A 20 18.92 21.57 21.43
CA SER A 20 18.98 20.13 21.18
C SER A 20 17.68 19.40 21.54
N VAL A 21 17.02 19.78 22.65
CA VAL A 21 15.75 19.16 23.07
C VAL A 21 14.57 19.55 22.17
N SER A 22 14.59 20.75 21.58
CA SER A 22 13.52 21.22 20.69
C SER A 22 13.55 20.58 19.30
N THR A 23 14.72 20.12 18.83
CA THR A 23 14.86 19.42 17.54
C THR A 23 14.54 17.92 17.60
N LEU A 24 14.56 17.30 18.78
CA LEU A 24 14.26 15.87 19.00
C LEU A 24 12.77 15.55 19.25
N ARG A 25 11.92 16.55 19.52
CA ARG A 25 10.47 16.38 19.75
C ARG A 25 9.56 16.14 18.50
N PRO A 26 9.91 16.53 17.25
CA PRO A 26 8.94 16.45 16.15
C PRO A 26 8.66 15.01 15.67
N LEU A 27 9.59 14.07 15.87
CA LEU A 27 9.40 12.68 15.42
C LEU A 27 8.50 11.88 16.37
N ALA A 28 8.66 12.05 17.69
CA ALA A 28 7.84 11.36 18.68
C ALA A 28 6.36 11.79 18.62
N CYS A 29 6.10 13.09 18.48
CA CYS A 29 4.73 13.59 18.27
C CYS A 29 4.11 13.07 16.97
N ARG A 30 4.84 13.05 15.85
CA ARG A 30 4.29 12.54 14.57
C ARG A 30 3.89 11.07 14.67
N VAL A 31 4.74 10.23 15.23
CA VAL A 31 4.44 8.80 15.39
C VAL A 31 3.30 8.58 16.39
N ALA A 32 3.24 9.34 17.48
CA ALA A 32 2.14 9.29 18.44
C ALA A 32 0.80 9.73 17.81
N LEU A 33 0.81 10.77 16.98
CA LEU A 33 -0.36 11.23 16.21
C LEU A 33 -0.83 10.18 15.20
N TYR A 34 0.09 9.51 14.50
CA TYR A 34 -0.26 8.40 13.61
C TYR A 34 -0.84 7.19 14.36
N ARG A 35 -0.38 6.93 15.58
CA ARG A 35 -0.92 5.83 16.43
C ARG A 35 -2.26 6.19 17.08
N SER A 36 -2.53 7.47 17.35
CA SER A 36 -3.81 7.91 17.90
C SER A 36 -4.90 8.03 16.84
N PHE A 37 -4.53 8.15 15.56
CA PHE A 37 -5.50 8.18 14.47
C PHE A 37 -6.25 6.85 14.39
N PRO A 38 -7.59 6.82 14.58
CA PRO A 38 -8.36 5.58 14.60
C PRO A 38 -8.57 5.07 13.17
N THR A 39 -7.49 4.58 12.55
CA THR A 39 -7.42 4.10 11.16
C THR A 39 -8.53 3.10 10.82
N ARG A 40 -8.94 2.26 11.79
CA ARG A 40 -10.05 1.32 11.63
C ARG A 40 -11.40 2.02 11.47
N LEU A 41 -11.67 3.07 12.26
CA LEU A 41 -12.93 3.83 12.15
C LEU A 41 -12.96 4.61 10.85
N LEU A 42 -11.85 5.25 10.48
CA LEU A 42 -11.74 5.94 9.20
C LEU A 42 -11.90 5.01 8.01
N SER A 43 -11.29 3.83 8.04
CA SER A 43 -11.46 2.83 6.98
C SER A 43 -12.93 2.40 6.83
N ARG A 44 -13.63 2.15 7.96
CA ARG A 44 -15.06 1.80 7.94
C ARG A 44 -15.94 2.97 7.50
N ALA A 45 -15.66 4.18 7.97
CA ALA A 45 -16.36 5.39 7.57
C ALA A 45 -16.17 5.65 6.08
N TRP A 46 -14.94 5.51 5.57
CA TRP A 46 -14.62 5.64 4.15
C TRP A 46 -15.37 4.60 3.32
N GLY A 47 -15.40 3.33 3.75
CA GLY A 47 -16.18 2.28 3.09
C GLY A 47 -17.67 2.62 3.04
N ARG A 48 -18.24 3.14 4.14
CA ARG A 48 -19.63 3.62 4.18
C ARG A 48 -19.87 4.80 3.23
N LEU A 49 -18.99 5.81 3.25
CA LEU A 49 -19.07 6.99 2.37
C LEU A 49 -19.00 6.60 0.89
N ASN A 50 -18.18 5.60 0.53
CA ASN A 50 -18.09 5.11 -0.84
C ASN A 50 -19.38 4.42 -1.33
N GLY A 51 -20.24 3.96 -0.40
CA GLY A 51 -21.53 3.35 -0.72
C GLY A 51 -22.71 4.33 -0.71
N VAL A 52 -22.53 5.56 -0.24
CA VAL A 52 -23.60 6.57 -0.23
C VAL A 52 -23.80 7.12 -1.65
N GLU A 53 -25.06 7.19 -2.06
CA GLU A 53 -25.43 7.79 -3.34
C GLU A 53 -25.22 9.30 -3.30
N LEU A 54 -24.41 9.80 -4.24
CA LEU A 54 -24.09 11.21 -4.34
C LEU A 54 -25.23 11.96 -5.06
N PRO A 55 -25.62 13.15 -4.60
CA PRO A 55 -26.60 13.97 -5.31
C PRO A 55 -26.02 14.45 -6.65
N THR A 56 -26.86 14.52 -7.69
CA THR A 56 -26.44 14.69 -9.09
C THR A 56 -25.59 15.94 -9.34
N TRP A 57 -25.85 17.02 -8.61
CA TRP A 57 -25.08 18.29 -8.72
C TRP A 57 -23.66 18.17 -8.15
N LEU A 58 -23.43 17.30 -7.17
CA LEU A 58 -22.14 17.13 -6.50
C LEU A 58 -21.27 16.04 -7.16
N ARG A 59 -21.86 15.15 -7.97
CA ARG A 59 -21.13 14.08 -8.68
C ARG A 59 -20.01 14.61 -9.57
N LYS A 60 -20.34 15.55 -10.46
CA LYS A 60 -19.38 16.11 -11.42
C LYS A 60 -18.17 16.77 -10.76
N PRO A 61 -18.31 17.70 -9.80
CA PRO A 61 -17.15 18.32 -9.17
C PRO A 61 -16.32 17.32 -8.34
N ILE A 62 -16.96 16.39 -7.61
CA ILE A 62 -16.23 15.38 -6.82
C ILE A 62 -15.43 14.45 -7.73
N TYR A 63 -16.05 13.90 -8.77
CA TYR A 63 -15.35 13.00 -9.68
C TYR A 63 -14.28 13.73 -10.51
N SER A 64 -14.55 14.96 -10.96
CA SER A 64 -13.55 15.78 -11.64
C SER A 64 -12.34 16.06 -10.75
N LEU A 65 -12.56 16.39 -9.48
CA LEU A 65 -11.48 16.57 -8.51
C LEU A 65 -10.70 15.28 -8.32
N TYR A 66 -11.39 14.15 -8.15
CA TYR A 66 -10.75 12.84 -8.00
C TYR A 66 -9.88 12.48 -9.21
N ILE A 67 -10.42 12.66 -10.42
CA ILE A 67 -9.70 12.41 -11.68
C ILE A 67 -8.44 13.25 -11.76
N TRP A 68 -8.55 14.53 -11.39
CA TRP A 68 -7.42 15.45 -11.39
C TRP A 68 -6.37 15.06 -10.33
N THR A 69 -6.79 14.71 -9.11
CA THR A 69 -5.87 14.34 -8.03
C THR A 69 -5.14 13.03 -8.26
N PHE A 70 -5.79 12.04 -8.89
CA PHE A 70 -5.23 10.70 -9.09
C PHE A 70 -4.75 10.44 -10.53
N GLY A 71 -4.91 11.40 -11.45
CA GLY A 71 -4.52 11.26 -12.85
C GLY A 71 -5.27 10.14 -13.57
N VAL A 72 -6.56 9.98 -13.29
CA VAL A 72 -7.36 8.88 -13.84
C VAL A 72 -7.63 9.08 -15.33
N ASN A 73 -7.22 8.12 -16.17
CA ASN A 73 -7.59 8.13 -17.58
C ASN A 73 -9.04 7.65 -17.77
N MET A 74 -9.92 8.57 -18.19
CA MET A 74 -11.33 8.26 -18.45
C MET A 74 -11.56 7.60 -19.82
N GLN A 75 -10.63 7.73 -20.77
CA GLN A 75 -10.76 7.17 -22.11
C GLN A 75 -10.71 5.63 -22.09
N GLU A 76 -10.08 5.07 -21.05
CA GLU A 76 -9.99 3.62 -20.82
C GLU A 76 -11.24 3.05 -20.14
N ALA A 77 -12.07 3.90 -19.51
CA ALA A 77 -13.29 3.47 -18.84
C ALA A 77 -14.35 3.03 -19.87
N ALA A 78 -15.14 2.01 -19.52
CA ALA A 78 -16.24 1.53 -20.35
C ALA A 78 -17.37 2.57 -20.46
N VAL A 79 -17.60 3.33 -19.40
CA VAL A 79 -18.54 4.47 -19.37
C VAL A 79 -17.75 5.72 -19.04
N GLU A 80 -17.65 6.61 -20.03
CA GLU A 80 -16.92 7.88 -19.91
C GLU A 80 -17.73 8.95 -19.17
N ASP A 81 -19.06 8.83 -19.16
CA ASP A 81 -19.94 9.77 -18.49
C ASP A 81 -19.90 9.62 -16.96
N LEU A 82 -19.52 10.71 -16.29
CA LEU A 82 -19.41 10.79 -14.83
C LEU A 82 -20.76 10.73 -14.13
N HIS A 83 -21.85 11.11 -14.81
CA HIS A 83 -23.19 11.11 -14.22
C HIS A 83 -23.77 9.72 -13.99
N HIS A 84 -23.26 8.73 -14.73
CA HIS A 84 -23.71 7.35 -14.66
C HIS A 84 -23.33 6.65 -13.35
N TYR A 85 -22.22 7.07 -12.72
CA TYR A 85 -21.76 6.52 -11.45
C TYR A 85 -22.59 7.10 -10.30
N ARG A 86 -23.25 6.23 -9.51
CA ARG A 86 -24.13 6.65 -8.41
C ARG A 86 -23.35 6.99 -7.15
N ASN A 87 -22.22 6.33 -6.93
CA ASN A 87 -21.38 6.48 -5.76
C ASN A 87 -19.89 6.39 -6.10
N LEU A 88 -19.01 6.78 -5.17
CA LEU A 88 -17.57 6.77 -5.40
C LEU A 88 -17.01 5.35 -5.50
N GLY A 89 -17.60 4.39 -4.79
CA GLY A 89 -17.18 2.99 -4.85
C GLY A 89 -17.43 2.33 -6.21
N GLU A 90 -18.46 2.76 -6.94
CA GLU A 90 -18.78 2.32 -8.30
C GLU A 90 -17.79 2.93 -9.30
N PHE A 91 -17.49 4.22 -9.17
CA PHE A 91 -16.46 4.88 -9.96
C PHE A 91 -15.06 4.26 -9.75
N PHE A 92 -14.73 3.87 -8.52
CA PHE A 92 -13.47 3.20 -8.19
C PHE A 92 -13.37 1.80 -8.84
N ARG A 93 -14.48 1.05 -8.90
CA ARG A 93 -14.57 -0.29 -9.51
C ARG A 93 -15.06 -0.26 -10.96
N ARG A 94 -14.93 0.88 -11.64
CA ARG A 94 -15.41 1.05 -13.02
C ARG A 94 -14.80 -0.02 -13.93
N ARG A 95 -15.61 -0.50 -14.88
CA ARG A 95 -15.13 -1.41 -15.90
C ARG A 95 -14.28 -0.67 -16.92
N LEU A 96 -13.24 -1.31 -17.42
CA LEU A 96 -12.41 -0.81 -18.53
C LEU A 96 -12.93 -1.37 -19.86
N LYS A 97 -12.62 -0.68 -20.95
CA LYS A 97 -12.90 -1.18 -22.31
C LYS A 97 -12.09 -2.46 -22.56
N PRO A 98 -12.69 -3.52 -23.14
CA PRO A 98 -12.01 -4.80 -23.33
C PRO A 98 -10.79 -4.70 -24.26
N ALA A 99 -10.79 -3.74 -25.18
CA ALA A 99 -9.68 -3.52 -26.12
C ALA A 99 -8.42 -2.90 -25.48
N VAL A 100 -8.52 -2.33 -24.28
CA VAL A 100 -7.39 -1.61 -23.63
C VAL A 100 -6.37 -2.57 -23.01
N ARG A 101 -6.79 -3.80 -22.68
CA ARG A 101 -5.94 -4.81 -22.03
C ARG A 101 -5.94 -6.12 -22.83
N PRO A 102 -5.32 -6.15 -24.03
CA PRO A 102 -5.21 -7.38 -24.80
C PRO A 102 -4.39 -8.42 -24.03
N LEU A 103 -4.95 -9.62 -23.86
CA LEU A 103 -4.25 -10.74 -23.23
C LEU A 103 -3.44 -11.49 -24.28
N CYS A 104 -2.15 -11.70 -24.01
CA CYS A 104 -1.29 -12.48 -24.88
C CYS A 104 -1.48 -13.98 -24.61
N ALA A 105 -2.00 -14.73 -25.59
CA ALA A 105 -2.25 -16.17 -25.46
C ALA A 105 -0.96 -17.00 -25.35
N SER A 106 0.19 -16.48 -25.79
CA SER A 106 1.47 -17.20 -25.76
C SER A 106 2.27 -16.98 -24.46
N SER A 107 1.85 -16.06 -23.59
CA SER A 107 2.54 -15.81 -22.33
C SER A 107 2.08 -16.77 -21.23
N CYS A 108 3.01 -17.47 -20.58
CA CYS A 108 2.73 -18.35 -19.44
C CYS A 108 2.30 -17.57 -18.18
N LEU A 109 2.60 -16.27 -18.10
CA LEU A 109 2.30 -15.42 -16.96
C LEU A 109 1.96 -14.01 -17.44
N THR A 110 0.83 -13.48 -16.98
CA THR A 110 0.37 -12.11 -17.21
C THR A 110 0.33 -11.34 -15.90
N SER A 111 0.45 -10.01 -15.95
CA SER A 111 0.24 -9.19 -14.75
C SER A 111 -1.22 -9.33 -14.30
N PRO A 112 -1.49 -9.67 -13.03
CA PRO A 112 -2.87 -9.83 -12.55
C PRO A 112 -3.54 -8.49 -12.23
N ALA A 113 -2.77 -7.39 -12.12
CA ALA A 113 -3.29 -6.06 -11.86
C ALA A 113 -2.42 -4.95 -12.49
N ASP A 114 -3.02 -3.78 -12.67
CA ASP A 114 -2.34 -2.57 -13.10
C ASP A 114 -1.66 -1.90 -11.90
N GLY A 115 -0.36 -1.65 -12.01
CA GLY A 115 0.39 -1.05 -10.92
C GLY A 115 1.88 -0.99 -11.22
N ARG A 116 2.64 -0.53 -10.22
CA ARG A 116 4.10 -0.50 -10.27
C ARG A 116 4.65 -1.63 -9.42
N ILE A 117 5.51 -2.46 -10.02
CA ILE A 117 6.28 -3.47 -9.28
C ILE A 117 7.21 -2.73 -8.32
N LEU A 118 7.01 -2.93 -7.01
CA LEU A 118 7.87 -2.35 -5.98
C LEU A 118 9.12 -3.21 -5.78
N HIS A 119 8.93 -4.53 -5.63
CA HIS A 119 10.01 -5.48 -5.42
C HIS A 119 9.75 -6.76 -6.21
N PHE A 120 10.79 -7.27 -6.87
CA PHE A 120 10.77 -8.55 -7.58
C PHE A 120 12.10 -9.25 -7.32
N GLY A 121 12.05 -10.50 -6.87
CA GLY A 121 13.26 -11.23 -6.51
C GLY A 121 13.00 -12.67 -6.10
N ARG A 122 14.07 -13.45 -6.00
CA ARG A 122 14.01 -14.81 -5.47
C ARG A 122 14.02 -14.74 -3.95
N VAL A 123 12.95 -15.20 -3.35
CA VAL A 123 12.87 -15.40 -1.89
C VAL A 123 13.96 -16.40 -1.48
N LYS A 124 14.87 -15.98 -0.60
CA LYS A 124 15.89 -16.83 0.02
C LYS A 124 15.57 -16.92 1.52
N ASN A 125 15.72 -18.10 2.11
CA ASN A 125 15.58 -18.34 3.56
C ASN A 125 14.20 -18.04 4.19
N SER A 126 13.12 -18.16 3.43
CA SER A 126 11.76 -17.85 3.91
C SER A 126 11.55 -16.40 4.39
N GLU A 127 12.44 -15.49 4.02
CA GLU A 127 12.36 -14.07 4.34
C GLU A 127 11.95 -13.30 3.07
N VAL A 128 10.86 -12.54 3.16
CA VAL A 128 10.49 -11.62 2.08
C VAL A 128 11.27 -10.33 2.30
N GLU A 129 12.24 -10.08 1.43
CA GLU A 129 12.96 -8.81 1.44
C GLU A 129 12.01 -7.66 1.09
N GLN A 130 11.90 -6.74 2.05
CA GLN A 130 11.47 -5.36 1.95
C GLN A 130 10.09 -5.08 1.35
N VAL A 131 9.10 -5.00 2.25
CA VAL A 131 8.02 -4.01 2.08
C VAL A 131 8.28 -2.94 3.14
N LYS A 132 8.72 -1.74 2.73
CA LYS A 132 8.94 -0.56 3.61
C LYS A 132 10.08 -0.71 4.64
N GLY A 133 11.22 -1.29 4.24
CA GLY A 133 12.44 -1.30 5.07
C GLY A 133 12.40 -2.20 6.31
N VAL A 134 11.41 -3.09 6.40
CA VAL A 134 11.29 -4.10 7.46
C VAL A 134 11.27 -5.48 6.81
N THR A 135 12.16 -6.36 7.25
CA THR A 135 12.20 -7.77 6.83
C THR A 135 11.10 -8.53 7.57
N TYR A 136 10.18 -9.15 6.82
CA TYR A 136 9.14 -10.00 7.40
C TYR A 136 9.40 -11.46 7.01
N SER A 137 9.38 -12.36 8.01
CA SER A 137 9.35 -13.80 7.75
C SER A 137 8.05 -14.19 7.04
N LEU A 138 8.15 -15.06 6.04
CA LEU A 138 7.01 -15.63 5.31
C LEU A 138 6.00 -16.31 6.24
N GLU A 139 6.46 -16.89 7.34
CA GLU A 139 5.57 -17.55 8.32
C GLU A 139 4.62 -16.55 8.98
N HIS A 140 5.09 -15.33 9.22
CA HIS A 140 4.28 -14.25 9.76
C HIS A 140 3.33 -13.67 8.69
N PHE A 141 3.80 -13.57 7.45
CA PHE A 141 3.00 -13.06 6.33
C PHE A 141 1.84 -13.98 5.94
N LEU A 142 2.10 -15.28 5.84
CA LEU A 142 1.09 -16.28 5.45
C LEU A 142 0.19 -16.70 6.62
N GLY A 143 0.53 -16.30 7.85
CA GLY A 143 -0.15 -16.73 9.06
C GLY A 143 0.07 -18.22 9.36
N PRO A 144 -0.38 -18.70 10.54
CA PRO A 144 -0.25 -20.11 10.90
C PRO A 144 -1.01 -20.99 9.91
N GLN A 145 -0.25 -21.71 9.08
CA GLN A 145 -0.76 -22.76 8.21
C GLN A 145 -1.34 -23.88 9.08
N LYS A 146 -2.64 -23.85 9.36
CA LYS A 146 -3.38 -25.04 9.79
C LYS A 146 -3.35 -26.03 8.63
N ARG A 147 -2.27 -26.79 8.49
CA ARG A 147 -2.21 -27.95 7.62
C ARG A 147 -3.27 -28.93 8.11
N ARG A 148 -4.46 -28.90 7.50
CA ARG A 148 -5.33 -30.06 7.49
C ARG A 148 -4.56 -31.15 6.76
N CYS A 149 -3.90 -32.03 7.50
CA CYS A 149 -3.53 -33.34 7.02
C CYS A 149 -4.83 -34.08 6.65
N LYS A 150 -5.31 -33.92 5.41
CA LYS A 150 -6.19 -34.91 4.80
C LYS A 150 -5.30 -36.00 4.22
N GLY A 151 -5.60 -37.24 4.60
CA GLY A 151 -4.80 -38.43 4.38
C GLY A 151 -4.32 -38.60 2.95
N LYS A 152 -3.14 -39.22 2.85
CA LYS A 152 -2.55 -39.73 1.61
C LYS A 152 -3.58 -40.56 0.84
N THR A 153 -4.13 -39.99 -0.22
CA THR A 153 -4.61 -40.81 -1.34
C THR A 153 -3.67 -40.48 -2.49
N ARG A 154 -2.80 -41.44 -2.86
CA ARG A 154 -1.87 -41.27 -3.96
C ARG A 154 -2.70 -41.09 -5.24
N PRO A 155 -2.50 -40.03 -6.04
CA PRO A 155 -3.05 -39.99 -7.39
C PRO A 155 -2.31 -41.03 -8.27
N PRO A 156 -2.96 -41.56 -9.33
CA PRO A 156 -2.34 -42.52 -10.23
C PRO A 156 -1.13 -41.90 -10.96
N PRO A 157 -0.18 -42.72 -11.44
CA PRO A 157 1.03 -42.21 -12.07
C PRO A 157 0.69 -41.63 -13.44
N CYS A 158 0.83 -40.32 -13.58
CA CYS A 158 0.85 -39.65 -14.88
C CYS A 158 2.31 -39.50 -15.31
N ASN A 159 2.69 -40.24 -16.35
CA ASN A 159 3.92 -39.98 -17.12
C ASN A 159 3.84 -38.59 -17.75
N GLY A 160 4.91 -37.82 -17.64
CA GLY A 160 5.07 -36.55 -18.37
C GLY A 160 5.76 -35.48 -17.54
N ASP A 161 7.00 -35.19 -17.91
CA ASP A 161 7.92 -34.23 -17.29
C ASP A 161 7.37 -32.80 -17.29
N HIS A 162 6.79 -32.34 -16.18
CA HIS A 162 6.61 -30.89 -15.94
C HIS A 162 6.88 -30.52 -14.48
N MET A 163 8.06 -29.93 -14.28
CA MET A 163 8.58 -29.42 -13.03
C MET A 163 7.70 -28.25 -12.54
N TYR A 164 6.88 -28.50 -11.52
CA TYR A 164 6.01 -27.51 -10.88
C TYR A 164 6.87 -26.48 -10.13
N ASN A 165 7.14 -25.33 -10.75
CA ASN A 165 7.79 -24.21 -10.08
C ASN A 165 6.71 -23.31 -9.49
N SER A 166 6.35 -23.57 -8.23
CA SER A 166 5.47 -22.71 -7.44
C SER A 166 6.13 -21.35 -7.18
N ARG A 167 6.03 -20.42 -8.13
CA ARG A 167 6.35 -19.01 -7.95
C ARG A 167 5.10 -18.27 -7.49
N SER A 168 4.97 -18.13 -6.18
CA SER A 168 4.04 -17.18 -5.58
C SER A 168 4.52 -15.77 -5.92
N VAL A 169 3.88 -15.13 -6.91
CA VAL A 169 4.07 -13.71 -7.18
C VAL A 169 3.23 -12.94 -6.16
N VAL A 170 3.88 -12.31 -5.20
CA VAL A 170 3.27 -11.29 -4.36
C VAL A 170 3.49 -9.97 -5.08
N LEU A 171 2.41 -9.33 -5.52
CA LEU A 171 2.43 -7.98 -6.09
C LEU A 171 2.67 -6.91 -5.01
#